data_AF-A0A6G3WM64-F1
#
_entry.id   AF-A0A6G3WM64-F1
#
_cell.length_a   1.000
_cell.length_b   1.000
_cell.length_c   1.000
_cell.angle_alpha   90.00
_cell.angle_beta   90.00
_cell.angle_gamma   90.00
#
_symmetry.space_group_name_H-M   'P 1'
#
loop_
_entity.id
_entity.type
_entity.pdbx_description
1 polymer ?
#
loop_
_entity_poly.entity_id
_entity_poly.type
_entity_poly.pdbx_seq_one_letter_code
_entity_poly.pdbx_strand_id
1 'polypeptide(L)'
;EQEEVEELSGVRRMELPSAVALGAAARLHRIGLTPSPAGDLAYTMHPWVVSVSRLHDVGWRPKWTNEEVLGALLEEVEGRHTLAGRRLGRKDATAAGAAG
;
A
#
# COMPACT_ATOMS: atom_id res chain seq x y z
N GLU A 1 14.44 8.17 0.73
CA GLU A 1 14.46 7.77 -0.71
C GLU A 1 13.95 6.33 -0.89
N GLN A 2 13.69 5.87 -2.12
CA GLN A 2 13.06 4.55 -2.37
C GLN A 2 13.72 3.36 -1.64
N GLU A 3 15.03 3.40 -1.43
CA GLU A 3 15.80 2.39 -0.69
C GLU A 3 15.32 2.22 0.77
N GLU A 4 15.07 3.32 1.48
CA GLU A 4 14.57 3.30 2.86
C GLU A 4 13.17 2.67 2.95
N VAL A 5 12.34 2.86 1.91
CA VAL A 5 11.02 2.22 1.81
C VAL A 5 11.16 0.70 1.66
N GLU A 6 12.10 0.24 0.83
CA GLU A 6 12.38 -1.19 0.65
C GLU A 6 12.94 -1.82 1.93
N GLU A 7 13.81 -1.10 2.65
CA GLU A 7 14.36 -1.53 3.95
C GLU A 7 13.26 -1.64 5.02
N LEU A 8 12.43 -0.61 5.17
CA LEU A 8 11.35 -0.58 6.16
C LEU A 8 10.25 -1.60 5.87
N SER A 9 9.86 -1.76 4.60
CA SER A 9 8.74 -2.63 4.21
C SER A 9 9.12 -4.08 3.93
N GLY A 10 10.40 -4.36 3.65
CA GLY A 10 10.85 -5.65 3.13
C GLY A 10 10.33 -5.96 1.71
N VAL A 11 9.60 -5.04 1.07
CA VAL A 11 9.06 -5.20 -0.28
C VAL A 11 10.11 -4.81 -1.30
N ARG A 12 10.40 -5.70 -2.24
CA ARG A 12 11.33 -5.44 -3.34
C ARG A 12 10.71 -4.55 -4.41
N ARG A 13 11.48 -3.61 -4.93
CA ARG A 13 11.07 -2.84 -6.12
C ARG A 13 10.94 -3.71 -7.36
N MET A 14 9.94 -3.38 -8.17
CA MET A 14 9.71 -3.94 -9.50
C MET A 14 9.34 -2.81 -10.45
N GLU A 15 9.99 -2.77 -11.62
CA GLU A 15 9.68 -1.80 -12.67
C GLU A 15 8.90 -2.47 -13.80
N LEU A 16 7.80 -1.84 -14.21
CA LEU A 16 6.90 -2.37 -15.24
C LEU A 16 6.42 -1.25 -16.16
N PRO A 17 6.16 -1.53 -17.45
CA PRO A 17 5.40 -0.62 -18.29
C PRO A 17 4.01 -0.35 -17.69
N SER A 18 3.53 0.90 -17.76
CA SER A 18 2.26 1.31 -17.15
C SER A 18 1.06 0.47 -17.61
N ALA A 19 1.04 0.05 -18.87
CA ALA A 19 -0.02 -0.81 -19.41
C ALA A 19 -0.08 -2.18 -18.71
N VAL A 20 1.08 -2.75 -18.34
CA VAL A 20 1.16 -4.02 -17.62
C VAL A 20 0.67 -3.84 -16.18
N ALA A 21 1.13 -2.79 -15.50
CA ALA A 21 0.71 -2.49 -14.12
C ALA A 21 -0.81 -2.25 -14.00
N LEU A 22 -1.37 -1.39 -14.85
CA LEU A 22 -2.82 -1.12 -14.88
C LEU A 22 -3.63 -2.37 -15.23
N GLY A 23 -3.16 -3.16 -16.19
CA GLY A 23 -3.79 -4.41 -16.59
C GLY A 23 -3.79 -5.46 -15.48
N ALA A 24 -2.70 -5.57 -14.72
CA ALA A 24 -2.60 -6.47 -13.57
C ALA A 24 -3.51 -5.99 -12.43
N ALA A 25 -3.46 -4.71 -12.06
CA ALA A 25 -4.31 -4.11 -11.03
C ALA A 25 -5.80 -4.33 -11.33
N ALA A 26 -6.23 -4.13 -12.58
CA ALA A 26 -7.63 -4.34 -12.98
C ALA A 26 -8.09 -5.79 -12.83
N ARG A 27 -7.20 -6.75 -13.11
CA ARG A 27 -7.49 -8.19 -12.95
C ARG A 27 -7.55 -8.58 -11.49
N LEU A 28 -6.58 -8.15 -10.68
CA LEU A 28 -6.55 -8.41 -9.25
C LEU A 28 -7.77 -7.82 -8.53
N HIS A 29 -8.18 -6.60 -8.87
CA HIS A 29 -9.38 -5.99 -8.33
C HIS A 29 -10.64 -6.79 -8.67
N ARG A 30 -10.76 -7.24 -9.93
CA ARG A 30 -11.92 -8.03 -10.39
C ARG A 30 -12.11 -9.33 -9.60
N ILE A 31 -11.02 -9.94 -9.13
CA ILE A 31 -11.05 -11.17 -8.32
C ILE A 31 -10.94 -10.89 -6.81
N GLY A 32 -11.06 -9.63 -6.38
CA GLY A 32 -11.05 -9.23 -4.97
C GLY A 32 -9.67 -9.31 -4.30
N LEU A 33 -8.57 -9.38 -5.05
CA LEU A 33 -7.22 -9.43 -4.49
C LEU A 33 -6.62 -8.04 -4.24
N THR A 34 -7.22 -6.97 -4.75
CA THR A 34 -6.87 -5.59 -4.38
C THR A 34 -8.09 -4.87 -3.80
N PRO A 35 -7.91 -4.04 -2.76
CA PRO A 35 -9.03 -3.31 -2.13
C PRO A 35 -9.55 -2.14 -2.98
N SER A 36 -8.74 -1.64 -3.91
CA SER A 36 -9.04 -0.49 -4.77
C SER A 36 -9.04 -0.84 -6.26
N PRO A 37 -9.85 -0.15 -7.08
CA PRO A 37 -9.81 -0.26 -8.54
C PRO A 37 -8.48 0.18 -9.15
N ALA A 38 -8.20 -0.26 -10.37
CA ALA A 38 -6.99 0.14 -11.11
C ALA A 38 -6.88 1.65 -11.38
N GLY A 39 -8.02 2.36 -11.41
CA GLY A 39 -8.05 3.82 -11.59
C GLY A 39 -7.35 4.56 -10.45
N ASP A 40 -7.35 4.00 -9.25
CA ASP A 40 -6.71 4.60 -8.08
C ASP A 40 -5.18 4.62 -8.21
N LEU A 41 -4.61 3.76 -9.05
CA LEU A 41 -3.17 3.71 -9.31
C LEU A 41 -2.65 5.04 -9.90
N ALA A 42 -3.51 5.82 -10.56
CA ALA A 42 -3.12 7.13 -11.09
C ALA A 42 -2.69 8.11 -10.00
N TYR A 43 -3.20 7.98 -8.77
CA TYR A 43 -2.83 8.82 -7.63
C TYR A 43 -1.44 8.51 -7.07
N THR A 44 -0.85 7.36 -7.42
CA THR A 44 0.49 6.97 -6.96
C THR A 44 1.53 7.00 -8.08
N MET A 45 1.12 6.84 -9.36
CA MET A 45 2.04 6.90 -10.50
C MET A 45 2.50 8.31 -10.88
N HIS A 46 1.78 9.33 -10.46
CA HIS A 46 2.09 10.72 -10.76
C HIS A 46 2.32 11.51 -9.47
N PRO A 47 3.15 12.56 -9.48
CA PRO A 47 3.33 13.40 -8.32
C PRO A 47 2.13 14.35 -8.15
N TRP A 48 1.32 14.12 -7.11
CA TRP A 48 0.20 14.99 -6.72
C TRP A 48 0.51 15.79 -5.44
N VAL A 49 1.80 15.86 -5.08
CA VAL A 49 2.25 16.50 -3.84
C VAL A 49 2.05 18.00 -3.93
N VAL A 50 1.41 18.57 -2.90
CA VAL A 50 1.26 20.01 -2.72
C VAL A 50 2.29 20.52 -1.73
N SER A 51 2.73 21.76 -1.91
CA SER A 51 3.64 22.40 -0.95
C SER A 51 2.98 22.62 0.40
N VAL A 52 3.71 22.32 1.47
CA VAL A 52 3.34 22.59 2.86
C VAL A 52 3.84 23.95 3.37
N SER A 53 4.44 24.79 2.51
CA SER A 53 5.06 26.06 2.92
C SER A 53 4.08 26.97 3.68
N ARG A 54 2.84 27.15 3.19
CA ARG A 54 1.84 27.99 3.87
C ARG A 54 1.47 27.49 5.26
N LEU A 55 1.51 26.17 5.49
CA LEU A 55 1.29 25.60 6.81
C LEU A 55 2.47 25.93 7.72
N HIS A 56 3.70 25.83 7.20
CA HIS A 56 4.88 26.22 7.95
C HIS A 56 4.92 27.71 8.30
N ASP A 57 4.45 28.58 7.40
CA ASP A 57 4.38 30.03 7.59
C ASP A 57 3.45 30.42 8.75
N VAL A 58 2.40 29.63 8.99
CA VAL A 58 1.47 29.82 10.13
C VAL A 58 1.87 29.01 11.38
N GLY A 59 3.11 28.51 11.42
CA GLY A 59 3.67 27.84 12.59
C GLY A 59 3.34 26.34 12.71
N TRP A 60 2.61 25.75 11.76
CA TRP A 60 2.37 24.30 11.78
C TRP A 60 3.68 23.53 11.51
N ARG A 61 3.87 22.42 12.21
CA ARG A 61 4.98 21.48 12.01
C ARG A 61 4.46 20.04 12.09
N PRO A 62 4.93 19.13 11.23
CA PRO A 62 4.56 17.72 11.35
C PRO A 62 5.10 17.16 12.66
N LYS A 63 4.29 16.33 13.32
CA LYS A 63 4.69 15.62 14.55
C LYS A 63 5.42 14.31 14.24
N TRP A 64 5.15 13.73 13.07
CA TRP A 64 5.65 12.44 12.64
C TRP A 64 6.40 12.59 11.32
N THR A 65 7.46 11.81 11.14
CA THR A 65 8.13 11.67 9.84
C THR A 65 7.40 10.67 8.96
N ASN A 66 7.75 10.63 7.67
CA ASN A 66 7.16 9.67 6.74
C ASN A 66 7.51 8.22 7.13
N GLU A 67 8.73 8.00 7.62
CA GLU A 67 9.26 6.70 8.03
C GLU A 67 8.54 6.19 9.28
N GLU A 68 8.28 7.06 10.26
CA GLU A 68 7.52 6.69 11.47
C GLU A 68 6.08 6.28 11.12
N VAL A 69 5.43 7.03 10.22
CA VAL A 69 4.06 6.70 9.77
C VAL A 69 4.05 5.43 8.92
N LEU A 70 5.03 5.23 8.04
CA LEU A 70 5.16 4.02 7.25
C LEU A 70 5.38 2.79 8.15
N GLY A 71 6.27 2.89 9.14
CA GLY A 71 6.51 1.83 10.12
C GLY A 71 5.24 1.45 10.89
N ALA A 72 4.50 2.44 11.40
CA ALA A 72 3.23 2.20 12.09
C ALA A 72 2.18 1.56 11.17
N LEU A 73 2.11 1.96 9.90
CA LEU A 73 1.21 1.34 8.91
C LEU A 73 1.60 -0.11 8.64
N LEU A 74 2.89 -0.41 8.50
CA LEU A 74 3.39 -1.75 8.25
C LEU A 74 3.10 -2.69 9.42
N GLU A 75 3.33 -2.24 10.66
CA GLU A 75 2.93 -2.97 11.87
C GLU A 75 1.41 -3.20 11.89
N GLU A 76 0.62 -2.17 11.52
CA GLU A 76 -0.82 -2.29 11.49
C GLU A 76 -1.26 -3.40 10.50
N VAL A 77 -0.67 -3.46 9.30
CA VAL A 77 -1.06 -4.43 8.26
C VAL A 77 -0.37 -5.79 8.37
N GLU A 78 0.58 -5.96 9.29
CA GLU A 78 1.29 -7.21 9.49
C GLU A 78 0.29 -8.36 9.78
N GLY A 79 0.41 -9.44 9.01
CA GLY A 79 -0.49 -10.60 9.11
C GLY A 79 -1.90 -10.41 8.55
N ARG A 80 -2.22 -9.24 7.94
CA ARG A 80 -3.47 -9.04 7.19
C ARG A 80 -3.27 -9.45 5.74
N HIS A 81 -3.58 -10.71 5.43
CA HIS A 81 -3.55 -11.17 4.05
C HIS A 81 -4.95 -10.99 3.46
N THR A 82 -5.08 -10.15 2.44
CA THR A 82 -6.32 -10.07 1.66
C THR A 82 -6.34 -11.22 0.66
N LEU A 83 -7.09 -12.28 0.99
CA LEU A 83 -7.56 -13.24 -0.01
C LEU A 83 -9.04 -12.97 -0.24
N ALA A 84 -9.43 -12.76 -1.50
CA ALA A 84 -10.82 -12.61 -1.93
C ALA A 84 -11.61 -11.49 -1.20
N GLY A 85 -11.01 -10.33 -0.96
CA GLY A 85 -11.69 -9.14 -0.44
C GLY A 85 -12.13 -9.22 1.02
N ARG A 86 -11.82 -10.31 1.74
CA ARG A 86 -11.97 -10.39 3.20
C ARG A 86 -10.60 -10.21 3.86
N ARG A 87 -10.57 -9.42 4.94
CA ARG A 87 -9.45 -9.39 5.90
C ARG A 87 -9.40 -10.75 6.59
N LEU A 88 -8.46 -11.61 6.21
CA LEU A 88 -8.21 -12.84 6.97
C LEU A 88 -7.28 -12.50 8.12
N GLY A 89 -7.78 -12.66 9.35
CA GLY A 89 -6.92 -12.63 10.53
C GLY A 89 -6.23 -13.98 10.73
N ARG A 90 -5.27 -14.04 11.66
CA ARG A 90 -4.56 -15.29 12.06
C ARG A 90 -5.50 -16.45 12.41
N LYS A 91 -6.74 -16.17 12.80
CA LYS A 91 -7.76 -17.19 13.11
C LYS A 91 -8.41 -17.81 11.87
N ASP A 92 -8.40 -17.11 10.73
CA ASP A 92 -9.06 -17.59 9.50
C ASP A 92 -8.13 -18.40 8.60
N ALA A 93 -6.81 -18.25 8.78
CA ALA A 93 -5.79 -18.99 8.02
C ALA A 93 -5.87 -20.51 8.24
N THR A 94 -6.30 -20.97 9.42
CA THR A 94 -6.46 -22.40 9.73
C THR A 94 -7.63 -23.06 8.98
N ALA A 95 -8.62 -22.28 8.52
CA ALA A 95 -9.78 -22.83 7.80
C ALA A 95 -9.50 -23.10 6.31
N ALA A 96 -8.46 -22.49 5.73
CA ALA A 96 -8.13 -22.65 4.31
C ALA A 96 -7.24 -23.88 4.00
N GLY A 97 -6.58 -24.47 5.00
CA GLY A 97 -5.68 -25.62 4.83
C GLY A 97 -6.35 -27.00 4.85
N ALA A 98 -7.67 -27.07 5.02
CA ALA A 98 -8.42 -28.34 5.16
C ALA A 98 -9.33 -28.67 3.96
N ALA A 99 -9.25 -27.93 2.86
CA ALA A 99 -9.99 -28.21 1.65
C ALA A 99 -9.06 -28.19 0.42
N GLY A 100 -8.43 -29.34 0.15
CA GLY A 100 -7.80 -29.67 -1.14
C GLY A 100 -6.30 -29.45 -1.21
#